data_AF-A0A3N9UTE7-F1
#
_entry.id   AF-A0A3N9UTE7-F1
#
_cell.length_a   1.000
_cell.length_b   1.000
_cell.length_c   1.000
_cell.angle_alpha   90.00
_cell.angle_beta   90.00
_cell.angle_gamma   90.00
#
_symmetry.space_group_name_H-M   'P 1'
#
loop_
_entity.id
_entity.type
_entity.pdbx_description
1 polymer ?
#
loop_
_entity_poly.entity_id
_entity_poly.type
_entity_poly.pdbx_seq_one_letter_code
_entity_poly.pdbx_strand_id
1 'polypeptide(L)' 'MSMYQEGYQYYIAKCKQFGLEPINFYYFVQQLTQEQLNAFNEQAQEVKISL' A
#
# COMPACT_ATOMS: atom_id res chain seq x y z
N MET A 1 3.05 -11.57 7.11
CA MET A 1 2.75 -11.26 5.70
C MET A 1 1.45 -11.90 5.19
N SER A 2 0.91 -12.97 5.82
CA SER A 2 -0.32 -13.64 5.32
C SER A 2 -1.60 -12.82 5.45
N MET A 3 -1.78 -12.04 6.53
CA MET A 3 -3.03 -11.30 6.79
C MET A 3 -3.37 -10.26 5.70
N TYR A 4 -2.37 -9.54 5.17
CA TYR A 4 -2.59 -8.59 4.07
C TYR A 4 -3.00 -9.31 2.78
N GLN A 5 -2.38 -10.46 2.50
CA GLN A 5 -2.72 -11.27 1.33
C GLN A 5 -4.12 -11.88 1.46
N GLU A 6 -4.47 -12.43 2.62
CA GLU A 6 -5.82 -12.95 2.91
C GLU A 6 -6.88 -11.84 2.80
N GLY A 7 -6.61 -10.66 3.36
CA GLY A 7 -7.48 -9.48 3.21
C GLY A 7 -7.66 -9.06 1.75
N TYR A 8 -6.59 -9.10 0.97
CA TYR A 8 -6.64 -8.75 -0.45
C TYR A 8 -7.43 -9.77 -1.28
N GLN A 9 -7.29 -11.07 -1.01
CA GLN A 9 -8.08 -12.10 -1.66
C GLN A 9 -9.59 -11.96 -1.35
N TYR A 10 -9.92 -11.64 -0.10
CA TYR A 10 -11.30 -11.35 0.28
C TYR A 10 -11.84 -10.10 -0.42
N TYR A 11 -11.05 -9.03 -0.51
CA TYR A 11 -11.37 -7.81 -1.26
C TYR A 11 -11.65 -8.12 -2.75
N ILE A 12 -10.79 -8.90 -3.41
CA ILE A 12 -10.99 -9.34 -4.80
C ILE A 12 -12.32 -10.09 -4.95
N ALA A 13 -12.61 -11.03 -4.04
CA ALA A 13 -13.85 -11.80 -4.09
C ALA A 13 -15.09 -10.90 -4.00
N LYS A 14 -15.04 -9.84 -3.19
CA LYS A 14 -16.11 -8.83 -3.11
C LYS A 14 -16.21 -7.96 -4.35
N CYS A 15 -15.09 -7.49 -4.89
CA CYS A 15 -15.08 -6.76 -6.17
C CYS A 15 -15.79 -7.56 -7.26
N LYS A 16 -15.46 -8.85 -7.41
CA LYS A 16 -16.13 -9.74 -8.37
C LYS A 16 -17.63 -9.92 -8.10
N GLN A 17 -18.03 -10.06 -6.83
CA GLN A 17 -19.44 -10.18 -6.45
C GLN A 17 -20.27 -8.96 -6.90
N PHE A 18 -19.67 -7.77 -6.86
CA PHE A 18 -20.34 -6.51 -7.22
C PHE A 18 -20.05 -6.03 -8.65
N GLY A 19 -19.34 -6.82 -9.46
CA GLY A 19 -18.97 -6.44 -10.84
C GLY A 19 -17.96 -5.28 -10.91
N LEU A 20 -17.12 -5.13 -9.88
CA LEU A 20 -16.08 -4.12 -9.79
C LEU A 20 -14.70 -4.72 -10.12
N GLU A 21 -13.84 -3.93 -10.74
CA GLU A 21 -12.43 -4.26 -10.92
C GLU A 21 -11.62 -3.90 -9.66
N PRO A 22 -10.82 -4.83 -9.09
CA PRO A 22 -10.02 -4.56 -7.91
C PRO A 22 -8.76 -3.73 -8.23
N ILE A 23 -8.34 -2.87 -7.30
CA ILE A 23 -7.03 -2.20 -7.35
C ILE A 23 -5.90 -3.18 -7.04
N ASN A 24 -4.66 -2.88 -7.44
CA ASN A 24 -3.54 -3.79 -7.21
C ASN A 24 -3.17 -3.93 -5.71
N PHE A 25 -2.46 -5.01 -5.37
CA PHE A 25 -2.09 -5.34 -3.99
C PHE A 25 -1.27 -4.25 -3.29
N TYR A 26 -0.37 -3.59 -4.00
CA TYR A 26 0.46 -2.52 -3.44
C TYR A 26 -0.40 -1.36 -2.94
N TYR A 27 -1.38 -0.93 -3.74
CA TYR A 27 -2.31 0.13 -3.36
C TYR A 27 -3.31 -0.30 -2.28
N PHE A 28 -3.71 -1.57 -2.28
CA PHE A 28 -4.52 -2.14 -1.21
C PHE A 28 -3.81 -2.11 0.15
N VAL A 29 -2.49 -2.34 0.15
CA VAL A 29 -1.65 -2.35 1.36
C VAL A 29 -1.12 -0.96 1.71
N GLN A 30 -1.09 -0.03 0.76
CA GLN A 30 -0.56 1.31 1.00
C GLN A 30 -1.41 2.06 2.03
N GLN A 31 -0.79 2.41 3.16
CA GLN A 31 -1.40 3.19 4.24
C GLN A 31 -0.86 4.62 4.33
N LEU A 32 -0.19 5.14 3.30
CA LEU A 32 0.42 6.47 3.35
C LEU A 32 -0.12 7.42 2.28
N THR A 33 -0.53 8.60 2.72
CA THR A 33 -0.82 9.75 1.87
C THR A 33 0.47 10.27 1.21
N GLN A 34 0.34 11.10 0.16
CA GLN A 34 1.50 11.64 -0.55
C GLN A 34 2.43 12.46 0.36
N GLU A 35 1.86 13.20 1.30
CA GLU A 35 2.61 13.96 2.30
C GLU A 35 3.43 13.04 3.21
N GLN A 36 2.86 11.91 3.62
CA GLN A 36 3.52 10.93 4.47
C GLN A 36 4.65 10.19 3.72
N LEU A 37 4.49 9.94 2.41
CA LEU A 37 5.56 9.38 1.57
C LEU A 37 6.70 10.37 1.34
N ASN A 38 6.38 11.65 1.14
CA ASN A 38 7.38 12.69 0.93
C ASN A 38 8.26 12.86 2.17
N ALA A 39 7.65 12.98 3.35
CA ALA A 39 8.38 13.09 4.61
C ALA A 39 9.27 11.86 4.88
N PHE A 40 8.79 10.65 4.57
CA PHE A 40 9.58 9.44 4.70
C PHE A 40 10.82 9.45 3.78
N ASN A 41 10.66 9.88 2.53
CA ASN A 41 11.74 9.93 1.56
C ASN A 41 12.78 11.02 1.87
N GLU A 42 12.33 12.17 2.36
CA GLU A 42 13.20 13.27 2.81
C GLU A 42 14.11 12.79 3.96
N GLN A 43 13.54 12.20 5.00
CA GLN A 43 14.31 11.63 6.12
C GLN A 43 15.30 10.55 5.66
N ALA A 44 14.89 9.67 4.73
CA ALA A 44 15.75 8.60 4.22
C ALA A 44 16.94 9.14 3.41
N GLN A 45 16.79 10.29 2.74
CA GLN A 45 17.88 10.98 2.06
C GLN A 45 18.86 11.64 3.05
N GLU A 46 18.35 12.31 4.08
CA GLU A 46 19.17 12.94 5.12
C GLU A 46 20.04 11.93 5.88
N VAL A 47 19.49 10.77 6.22
CA VAL A 47 20.21 9.68 6.89
C VAL A 47 21.32 9.09 6.01
N LYS A 48 21.14 9.04 4.69
CA LYS A 48 22.17 8.56 3.75
C LYS A 48 23.33 9.52 3.56
N ILE A 49 23.08 10.83 3.68
CA ILE A 49 24.11 11.88 3.52
C ILE A 49 24.96 12.01 4.79
N SER A 50 24.43 11.56 5.93
CA SER A 50 25.06 11.66 7.26
C SER A 50 25.94 10.46 7.64
N LEU A 51 26.11 9.49 6.73
CA LEU A 51 26.95 8.29 6.85
C LEU A 51 28.14 8.38 5.89
#